data_AF-K7P0P3-F1
#
_entry.id   AF-K7P0P3-F1
#
_cell.length_a   1.000
_cell.length_b   1.000
_cell.length_c   1.000
_cell.angle_alpha   90.00
_cell.angle_beta   90.00
_cell.angle_gamma   90.00
#
_symmetry.space_group_name_H-M   'P 1'
#
loop_
_entity.id
_entity.type
_entity.pdbx_description
1 polymer ?
#
loop_
_entity_poly.entity_id
_entity_poly.type
_entity_poly.pdbx_seq_one_letter_code
_entity_poly.pdbx_strand_id
1 'polypeptide(L)'
;MLKVGVSNFKNAWESLGADFERVDEYGLGVRESLSEAVQAVINLLGMQGCEGTDVVPSNSRSHTCLLAGRFIGNVQVLVRLSFGIDGPKQVAMKLAVRSEDQFVSDAIHEIVANG
;
A
#
# COMPACT_ATOMS: atom_id res chain seq x y z
N MET A 1 12.38 -4.45 -4.24
CA MET A 1 12.24 -4.21 -2.79
C MET A 1 12.49 -5.50 -2.03
N LEU A 2 12.91 -5.42 -0.77
CA LEU A 2 12.97 -6.57 0.13
C LEU A 2 11.67 -6.67 0.92
N LYS A 3 11.04 -7.85 0.91
CA LYS A 3 9.86 -8.16 1.71
C LYS A 3 10.26 -8.27 3.17
N VAL A 4 9.75 -7.37 4.01
CA VAL A 4 10.03 -7.35 5.44
C VAL A 4 8.70 -7.20 6.16
N GLY A 5 8.31 -8.25 6.90
CA GLY A 5 7.14 -8.18 7.77
C GLY A 5 7.45 -7.33 9.00
N VAL A 6 6.47 -6.53 9.42
CA VAL A 6 6.54 -5.76 10.66
C VAL A 6 5.52 -6.34 11.63
N SER A 7 5.98 -6.78 12.81
CA SER A 7 5.14 -7.41 13.82
C SER A 7 4.12 -6.46 14.45
N ASN A 8 4.40 -5.15 14.43
CA ASN A 8 3.51 -4.10 14.93
C ASN A 8 3.54 -2.91 13.97
N PHE A 9 2.74 -2.97 12.90
CA PHE A 9 2.72 -1.96 11.85
C PHE A 9 2.41 -0.58 12.42
N LYS A 10 1.44 -0.48 13.33
CA LYS A 10 1.04 0.78 13.94
C LYS A 10 2.19 1.47 14.66
N ASN A 11 2.94 0.74 15.49
CA ASN A 11 4.08 1.31 16.21
C ASN A 11 5.15 1.81 15.22
N ALA A 12 5.49 1.00 14.21
CA ALA A 12 6.46 1.39 13.20
C ALA A 12 6.01 2.61 12.37
N TRP A 13 4.71 2.70 12.06
CA TRP A 13 4.09 3.81 11.35
C TRP A 13 4.14 5.12 12.13
N GLU A 14 3.85 5.07 13.44
CA GLU A 14 3.98 6.20 14.35
C GLU A 14 5.45 6.61 14.52
N SER A 15 6.36 5.63 14.60
CA SER A 15 7.80 5.87 14.76
C SER A 15 8.45 6.57 13.56
N LEU A 16 7.97 6.33 12.33
CA LEU A 16 8.43 7.06 11.15
C LEU A 16 7.97 8.52 11.13
N GLY A 17 6.94 8.87 11.90
CA GLY A 17 6.34 10.19 11.85
C GLY A 17 5.65 10.50 10.52
N ALA A 18 5.24 11.75 10.32
CA ALA A 18 4.57 12.20 9.08
C ALA A 18 5.48 13.06 8.20
N ASP A 19 6.76 13.21 8.55
CA ASP A 19 7.68 14.18 7.91
C ASP A 19 7.89 13.88 6.41
N PHE A 20 7.96 12.58 6.06
CA PHE A 20 8.07 12.11 4.68
C PHE A 20 6.87 11.25 4.28
N GLU A 21 5.69 11.56 4.85
CA GLU A 21 4.44 10.96 4.42
C GLU A 21 4.02 11.53 3.06
N ARG A 22 3.76 10.63 2.10
CA ARG A 22 3.09 10.98 0.85
C ARG A 22 1.77 10.23 0.76
N VAL A 23 0.72 10.96 0.40
CA VAL A 23 -0.63 10.39 0.26
C VAL A 23 -1.21 10.84 -1.06
N ASP A 24 -1.72 9.89 -1.83
CA ASP A 24 -2.33 10.15 -3.12
C ASP A 24 -3.45 9.15 -3.41
N GLU A 25 -4.33 9.51 -4.34
CA GLU A 25 -5.51 8.73 -4.71
C GLU A 25 -5.43 8.30 -6.18
N TYR A 26 -5.57 7.00 -6.43
CA TYR A 26 -5.42 6.37 -7.72
C TYR A 26 -6.69 5.62 -8.11
N GLY A 27 -7.20 5.87 -9.31
CA GLY A 27 -8.26 5.07 -9.91
C GLY A 27 -7.69 3.81 -10.52
N LEU A 28 -8.09 2.63 -10.02
CA LEU A 28 -7.70 1.34 -10.59
C LEU A 28 -8.63 0.89 -11.73
N GLY A 29 -9.67 1.67 -12.02
CA GLY A 29 -10.65 1.37 -13.06
C GLY A 29 -11.57 0.21 -12.68
N VAL A 30 -12.06 -0.49 -13.70
CA VAL A 30 -12.98 -1.63 -13.51
C VAL A 30 -12.20 -2.88 -13.10
N ARG A 31 -12.49 -3.42 -11.92
CA ARG A 31 -11.86 -4.66 -11.40
C ARG A 31 -12.92 -5.72 -11.10
N GLU A 32 -12.54 -6.99 -11.16
CA GLU A 32 -13.47 -8.09 -10.86
C GLU A 32 -13.75 -8.17 -9.36
N SER A 33 -12.76 -7.84 -8.54
CA SER A 33 -12.87 -7.86 -7.07
C SER A 33 -11.82 -6.98 -6.41
N LEU A 34 -12.10 -6.54 -5.18
CA LEU A 34 -11.08 -5.86 -4.35
C LEU A 34 -9.86 -6.75 -4.10
N SER A 35 -10.06 -8.06 -3.92
CA SER A 35 -8.97 -9.02 -3.74
C SER A 35 -7.96 -8.99 -4.90
N GLU A 36 -8.45 -8.95 -6.13
CA GLU A 36 -7.62 -8.86 -7.34
C GLU A 36 -6.82 -7.54 -7.33
N ALA A 37 -7.48 -6.41 -7.03
CA ALA A 37 -6.84 -5.11 -6.95
C ALA A 37 -5.73 -5.08 -5.87
N VAL A 38 -6.00 -5.64 -4.69
CA VAL A 38 -5.03 -5.72 -3.59
C VAL A 38 -3.83 -6.57 -4.01
N GLN A 39 -4.04 -7.76 -4.56
CA GLN A 39 -2.96 -8.64 -4.99
C GLN A 39 -2.12 -8.03 -6.13
N ALA A 40 -2.75 -7.33 -7.08
CA ALA A 40 -2.04 -6.62 -8.14
C ALA A 40 -1.09 -5.56 -7.56
N VAL A 41 -1.53 -4.75 -6.60
CA VAL A 41 -0.70 -3.71 -5.98
C VAL A 41 0.41 -4.33 -5.11
N ILE A 42 0.12 -5.40 -4.36
CA ILE A 42 1.14 -6.13 -3.57
C ILE A 42 2.24 -6.67 -4.49
N ASN A 43 1.85 -7.24 -5.63
CA ASN A 43 2.79 -7.79 -6.61
C ASN A 43 3.59 -6.69 -7.32
N LEU A 44 2.94 -5.57 -7.67
CA LEU A 44 3.58 -4.40 -8.27
C LEU A 44 4.66 -3.79 -7.36
N LEU A 45 4.31 -3.57 -6.09
CA LEU A 45 5.25 -3.01 -5.11
C LEU A 45 6.29 -4.04 -4.63
N GLY A 46 5.98 -5.34 -4.72
CA GLY A 46 6.84 -6.41 -4.22
C GLY A 46 7.04 -6.35 -2.71
N MET A 47 6.06 -5.82 -1.97
CA MET A 47 6.08 -5.70 -0.51
C MET A 47 5.37 -6.88 0.16
N GLN A 48 5.41 -6.93 1.49
CA GLN A 48 4.76 -7.97 2.28
C GLN A 48 3.54 -7.43 3.02
N GLY A 49 2.42 -8.16 2.89
CA GLY A 49 1.23 -7.97 3.70
C GLY A 49 1.53 -8.15 5.19
N CYS A 50 1.11 -7.18 5.99
CA CYS A 50 1.19 -7.24 7.44
C CYS A 50 -0.16 -7.66 8.02
N GLU A 51 -0.12 -8.38 9.15
CA GLU A 51 -1.29 -8.67 10.00
C GLU A 51 -2.47 -9.35 9.27
N GLY A 52 -2.20 -10.09 8.19
CA GLY A 52 -3.23 -10.78 7.39
C GLY A 52 -4.12 -9.84 6.56
N THR A 53 -3.72 -8.57 6.42
CA THR A 53 -4.47 -7.56 5.65
C THR A 53 -4.33 -7.73 4.14
N ASP A 54 -3.54 -8.70 3.67
CA ASP A 54 -3.46 -9.13 2.27
C ASP A 54 -4.67 -9.98 1.84
N VAL A 55 -5.43 -10.51 2.81
CA VAL A 55 -6.64 -11.30 2.56
C VAL A 55 -7.87 -10.39 2.63
N VAL A 56 -8.55 -10.22 1.50
CA VAL A 56 -9.76 -9.39 1.40
C VAL A 56 -11.02 -10.25 1.66
N PRO A 57 -11.93 -9.83 2.55
CA PRO A 57 -13.21 -10.51 2.76
C PRO A 57 -14.10 -10.48 1.50
N SER A 58 -14.74 -11.61 1.17
CA SER A 58 -15.43 -11.87 -0.11
C SER A 58 -16.63 -10.95 -0.44
N ASN A 59 -17.04 -10.06 0.46
CA ASN A 59 -18.17 -9.13 0.27
C ASN A 59 -17.83 -7.69 0.68
N SER A 60 -16.55 -7.36 0.86
CA SER A 60 -16.19 -6.02 1.30
C SER A 60 -16.32 -5.00 0.17
N ARG A 61 -16.88 -3.82 0.46
CA ARG A 61 -16.90 -2.67 -0.45
C ARG A 61 -15.71 -1.71 -0.26
N SER A 62 -14.98 -1.91 0.82
CA SER A 62 -13.77 -1.18 1.16
C SER A 62 -12.80 -2.08 1.90
N HIS A 63 -11.51 -1.96 1.65
CA HIS A 63 -10.51 -2.78 2.33
C HIS A 63 -9.27 -1.96 2.60
N THR A 64 -8.65 -2.14 3.76
CA THR A 64 -7.36 -1.52 4.05
C THR A 64 -6.29 -2.59 4.15
N CYS A 65 -5.26 -2.48 3.31
CA CYS A 65 -4.11 -3.36 3.28
C CYS A 65 -2.88 -2.61 3.81
N LEU A 66 -2.15 -3.24 4.73
CA LEU A 66 -0.93 -2.72 5.32
C LEU A 66 0.25 -3.49 4.74
N LEU A 67 1.16 -2.77 4.10
CA LEU A 67 2.35 -3.36 3.48
C LEU A 67 3.60 -2.79 4.14
N ALA A 68 4.58 -3.68 4.33
CA ALA A 68 5.90 -3.29 4.79
C ALA A 68 6.97 -3.88 3.87
N GLY A 69 8.05 -3.12 3.74
CA GLY A 69 9.22 -3.53 2.99
C GLY A 69 10.44 -2.70 3.33
N ARG A 70 11.56 -3.06 2.72
CA ARG A 70 12.77 -2.23 2.71
C ARG A 70 13.17 -1.89 1.28
N PHE A 71 13.47 -0.63 1.07
CA PHE A 71 14.01 -0.12 -0.18
C PHE A 71 15.54 -0.34 -0.23
N ILE A 72 16.14 -0.08 -1.39
CA ILE A 72 17.59 -0.19 -1.58
C ILE A 72 18.30 0.71 -0.54
N GLY A 73 19.36 0.20 0.08
CA GLY A 73 20.04 0.91 1.17
C GLY A 73 19.49 0.62 2.58
N ASN A 74 18.62 -0.39 2.71
CA ASN A 74 18.05 -0.83 4.00
C ASN A 74 17.09 0.19 4.65
N VAL A 75 16.58 1.13 3.84
CA VAL A 75 15.60 2.14 4.28
C VAL A 75 14.24 1.49 4.48
N GLN A 76 13.65 1.68 5.65
CA GLN A 76 12.32 1.15 5.92
C GLN A 76 11.24 1.94 5.19
N VAL A 77 10.31 1.21 4.57
CA VAL A 77 9.13 1.79 3.94
C VAL A 77 7.88 1.05 4.39
N LEU A 78 6.90 1.83 4.82
CA LEU A 78 5.58 1.36 5.20
C LEU A 78 4.56 1.97 4.27
N VAL A 79 3.56 1.18 3.91
CA VAL A 79 2.50 1.60 3.00
C VAL A 79 1.16 1.19 3.57
N ARG A 80 0.22 2.13 3.58
CA ARG A 80 -1.18 1.90 3.90
C ARG A 80 -2.01 2.15 2.65
N LEU A 81 -2.60 1.08 2.15
CA LEU A 81 -3.51 1.12 1.00
C LEU A 81 -4.95 1.04 1.50
N SER A 82 -5.79 1.98 1.13
CA SER A 82 -7.23 1.92 1.38
C SER A 82 -7.97 1.86 0.05
N PHE A 83 -8.56 0.71 -0.24
CA PHE A 83 -9.35 0.46 -1.43
C PHE A 83 -10.83 0.75 -1.15
N GLY A 84 -11.51 1.29 -2.14
CA GLY A 84 -12.95 1.53 -2.13
C GLY A 84 -13.55 1.30 -3.50
N ILE A 85 -14.80 0.80 -3.53
CA ILE A 85 -15.57 0.66 -4.76
C ILE A 85 -16.33 1.96 -5.01
N ASP A 86 -15.96 2.72 -6.04
CA ASP A 86 -16.55 4.01 -6.42
C ASP A 86 -17.51 3.87 -7.62
N GLY A 87 -18.62 3.16 -7.40
CA GLY A 87 -19.64 2.88 -8.42
C GLY A 87 -19.69 1.42 -8.88
N PRO A 88 -20.39 1.11 -9.99
CA PRO A 88 -20.52 -0.27 -10.47
C PRO A 88 -19.18 -0.80 -10.98
N LYS A 89 -18.47 -1.54 -10.11
CA LYS A 89 -17.18 -2.21 -10.35
C LYS A 89 -15.95 -1.30 -10.52
N GLN A 90 -16.09 0.01 -10.37
CA GLN A 90 -14.93 0.90 -10.34
C GLN A 90 -14.26 0.83 -8.98
N VAL A 91 -12.95 0.63 -8.95
CA VAL A 91 -12.16 0.60 -7.72
C VAL A 91 -11.25 1.81 -7.70
N ALA A 92 -11.31 2.57 -6.62
CA ALA A 92 -10.35 3.59 -6.27
C ALA A 92 -9.47 3.07 -5.12
N MET A 93 -8.24 3.55 -5.05
CA MET A 93 -7.37 3.30 -3.93
C MET A 93 -6.70 4.58 -3.45
N LYS A 94 -6.52 4.68 -2.14
CA LYS A 94 -5.71 5.69 -1.50
C LYS A 94 -4.41 5.04 -1.04
N LEU A 95 -3.30 5.52 -1.58
CA LEU A 95 -1.95 5.07 -1.26
C LEU A 95 -1.34 6.09 -0.30
N ALA A 96 -1.05 5.67 0.92
CA ALA A 96 -0.25 6.43 1.87
C ALA A 96 1.08 5.72 2.10
N VAL A 97 2.19 6.39 1.81
CA VAL A 97 3.56 5.87 1.97
C VAL A 97 4.27 6.69 3.03
N ARG A 98 4.93 6.01 3.96
CA ARG A 98 5.88 6.60 4.90
C ARG A 98 7.22 5.88 4.82
N SER A 99 8.29 6.65 4.88
CA SER A 99 9.65 6.12 4.92
C SER A 99 10.57 7.09 5.65
N GLU A 100 11.81 6.68 5.87
CA GLU A 100 12.85 7.52 6.48
C GLU A 100 13.43 8.54 5.48
N ASP A 101 13.07 8.46 4.19
CA ASP A 101 13.61 9.29 3.12
C ASP A 101 12.53 9.65 2.10
N GLN A 102 12.30 10.95 1.90
CA GLN A 102 11.33 11.46 0.92
C GLN A 102 11.50 10.86 -0.47
N PHE A 103 12.73 10.64 -0.93
CA PHE A 103 13.01 10.04 -2.24
C PHE A 103 12.41 8.64 -2.37
N VAL A 104 12.43 7.86 -1.28
CA VAL A 104 11.83 6.52 -1.25
C VAL A 104 10.32 6.64 -1.33
N SER A 105 9.70 7.52 -0.54
CA SER A 105 8.25 7.76 -0.60
C SER A 105 7.81 8.14 -2.02
N ASP A 106 8.55 9.03 -2.68
CA ASP A 106 8.26 9.49 -4.03
C ASP A 106 8.42 8.36 -5.06
N ALA A 107 9.49 7.57 -4.97
CA ALA A 107 9.72 6.43 -5.86
C ALA A 107 8.61 5.38 -5.78
N ILE A 108 8.04 5.13 -4.58
CA ILE A 108 6.89 4.22 -4.43
C ILE A 108 5.67 4.77 -5.18
N HIS A 109 5.38 6.07 -5.03
CA HIS A 109 4.28 6.71 -5.76
C HIS A 109 4.50 6.67 -7.27
N GLU A 110 5.72 6.87 -7.76
CA GLU A 110 6.05 6.76 -9.18
C GLU A 110 5.84 5.34 -9.72
N ILE A 111 6.21 4.30 -8.97
CA ILE A 111 5.98 2.90 -9.38
C ILE A 111 4.48 2.65 -9.56
N VAL A 112 3.65 3.16 -8.66
CA VAL A 112 2.19 3.01 -8.75
C VAL A 112 1.58 3.85 -9.86
N ALA A 113 2.09 5.05 -10.10
CA ALA A 113 1.58 5.92 -11.16
C ALA A 113 1.91 5.41 -12.57
N ASN A 114 3.00 4.65 -12.73
CA ASN A 114 3.46 4.11 -14.01
C ASN A 114 3.10 2.63 -14.24
N GLY A 115 2.56 1.93 -13.24
CA GLY A 115 2.22 0.50 -13.29
C GLY A 115 0.79 0.23 -13.74
#